data_AF-A0A7C1W1X7-F1
#
_entry.id   AF-A0A7C1W1X7-F1
#
_cell.length_a   1.000
_cell.length_b   1.000
_cell.length_c   1.000
_cell.angle_alpha   90.00
_cell.angle_beta   90.00
_cell.angle_gamma   90.00
#
_symmetry.space_group_name_H-M   'P 1'
#
loop_
_entity.id
_entity.type
_entity.pdbx_description
1 polymer ?
#
loop_
_entity_poly.entity_id
_entity_poly.type
_entity_poly.pdbx_seq_one_letter_code
_entity_poly.pdbx_strand_id
1 'polypeptide(L)'
;MEEMLKKVGSWLFLLGILIAVVVGIVFAANQTWYTGYSATVSSLLAVLGFIVGILSFFALGNITKEHVPTFLIAALMLVGIGAAMNTNFFAQIDYVGPYFYYIAAMIAVFVAPAAGILAIRAIWDAGKTEDIEKVMPKIPK
;
A
#
# COMPACT_ATOMS: atom_id res chain seq x y z
N MET A 1 3.63 24.95 5.90
CA MET A 1 3.83 23.66 6.61
C MET A 1 3.06 22.52 5.95
N GLU A 2 1.81 22.72 5.54
CA GLU A 2 1.02 21.68 4.84
C GLU A 2 1.64 21.17 3.54
N GLU A 3 2.15 22.04 2.66
CA GLU A 3 2.82 21.60 1.42
C GLU A 3 4.06 20.74 1.70
N MET A 4 4.81 21.10 2.74
CA MET A 4 6.00 20.35 3.16
C MET A 4 5.62 18.95 3.66
N LEU A 5 4.54 18.83 4.45
CA LEU A 5 4.03 17.55 4.94
C LEU A 5 3.51 16.68 3.79
N LYS A 6 2.77 17.26 2.83
CA LYS A 6 2.32 16.52 1.63
C LYS A 6 3.50 15.97 0.84
N LYS A 7 4.54 16.79 0.64
CA LYS A 7 5.77 16.39 -0.06
C LYS A 7 6.52 15.27 0.70
N VAL A 8 6.61 15.36 2.02
CA VAL A 8 7.20 14.33 2.88
C VAL A 8 6.43 13.02 2.80
N GLY A 9 5.09 13.06 2.87
CA GLY A 9 4.25 11.86 2.73
C GLY A 9 4.40 11.20 1.36
N SER A 10 4.48 11.98 0.28
CA SER A 10 4.75 11.44 -1.06
C SER A 10 6.10 10.74 -1.14
N TRP A 11 7.14 11.38 -0.60
CA TRP A 11 8.49 10.85 -0.61
C TRP A 11 8.62 9.59 0.24
N LEU A 12 7.96 9.55 1.40
CA LEU A 12 7.92 8.35 2.25
C LEU A 12 7.27 7.17 1.55
N PHE A 13 6.16 7.38 0.83
CA PHE A 13 5.53 6.30 0.08
C PHE A 13 6.44 5.78 -1.05
N LEU A 14 7.01 6.69 -1.83
CA LEU A 14 7.87 6.33 -2.97
C LEU A 14 9.17 5.65 -2.51
N LEU A 15 9.80 6.17 -1.45
CA LEU A 15 10.95 5.52 -0.82
C LEU A 15 10.59 4.15 -0.25
N GLY A 16 9.42 4.01 0.37
CA GLY A 16 8.93 2.73 0.86
C GLY A 16 8.78 1.68 -0.24
N ILE A 17 8.23 2.06 -1.39
CA ILE A 17 8.18 1.19 -2.58
C ILE A 17 9.60 0.84 -3.05
N LEU A 18 10.49 1.82 -3.16
CA LEU A 18 11.87 1.58 -3.60
C LEU A 18 12.59 0.59 -2.68
N ILE A 19 12.45 0.77 -1.36
CA ILE A 19 13.01 -0.14 -0.36
C ILE A 19 12.40 -1.54 -0.50
N ALA A 20 11.09 -1.65 -0.66
CA ALA A 20 10.42 -2.94 -0.85
C ALA A 20 10.94 -3.70 -2.09
N VAL A 21 11.16 -2.99 -3.20
CA VAL A 21 11.75 -3.55 -4.43
C VAL A 21 13.18 -4.04 -4.17
N VAL A 22 14.03 -3.21 -3.55
CA VAL A 22 15.42 -3.57 -3.25
C VAL A 22 15.49 -4.79 -2.32
N VAL A 23 14.68 -4.81 -1.26
CA VAL A 23 14.58 -5.95 -0.35
C VAL A 23 14.14 -7.21 -1.09
N GLY A 24 13.14 -7.11 -1.97
CA GLY A 24 12.68 -8.23 -2.79
C GLY A 24 13.79 -8.81 -3.67
N ILE A 25 14.58 -7.95 -4.31
CA ILE A 25 15.74 -8.36 -5.12
C ILE A 25 16.79 -9.06 -4.24
N VAL A 26 17.12 -8.50 -3.08
CA VAL A 26 18.11 -9.08 -2.16
C VAL A 26 17.67 -10.45 -1.66
N PHE A 27 16.38 -10.63 -1.33
CA PHE A 27 15.84 -11.92 -0.90
C PHE A 27 15.86 -12.95 -2.03
N ALA A 28 15.57 -12.53 -3.27
CA ALA A 28 15.66 -13.40 -4.44
C ALA A 28 17.09 -13.84 -4.75
N ALA A 29 18.05 -12.91 -4.64
CA ALA A 29 19.47 -13.19 -4.91
C ALA A 29 20.16 -13.95 -3.77
N ASN A 30 19.69 -13.82 -2.53
CA ASN A 30 20.33 -14.38 -1.35
C ASN A 30 19.32 -15.12 -0.45
N GLN A 31 19.11 -16.40 -0.72
CA GLN A 31 18.18 -17.27 0.01
C GLN A 31 18.46 -17.34 1.53
N THR A 32 19.72 -17.15 1.96
CA THR A 32 20.10 -17.12 3.38
C THR A 32 19.59 -15.87 4.09
N TRP A 33 19.47 -14.74 3.38
CA TRP A 33 18.87 -13.53 3.93
C TRP A 33 17.38 -13.71 4.21
N TYR A 34 16.67 -14.42 3.32
CA TYR A 34 15.25 -14.69 3.50
C TYR A 34 15.00 -15.47 4.80
N THR A 35 15.76 -16.53 5.07
CA THR A 35 15.56 -17.33 6.29
C THR A 35 15.98 -16.61 7.58
N GLY A 36 16.99 -15.73 7.51
CA GLY A 36 17.54 -15.06 8.70
C GLY A 36 16.88 -13.73 9.07
N TYR A 37 16.39 -12.95 8.10
CA TYR A 37 15.97 -11.56 8.31
C TYR A 37 14.55 -11.25 7.84
N SER A 38 13.85 -12.22 7.22
CA SER A 38 12.52 -11.98 6.63
C SER A 38 11.51 -11.41 7.63
N ALA A 39 11.43 -11.93 8.85
CA ALA A 39 10.47 -11.45 9.84
C ALA A 39 10.74 -9.98 10.23
N THR A 40 11.99 -9.64 10.53
CA THR A 40 12.38 -8.29 10.95
C THR A 40 12.16 -7.29 9.81
N VAL A 41 12.63 -7.59 8.60
CA VAL A 41 12.52 -6.67 7.46
C VAL A 41 11.05 -6.51 7.02
N SER A 42 10.29 -7.61 6.97
CA SER A 42 8.86 -7.55 6.63
C SER A 42 8.07 -6.76 7.67
N SER A 43 8.38 -6.91 8.96
CA SER A 43 7.75 -6.12 10.02
C SER A 43 8.06 -4.62 9.89
N LEU A 44 9.30 -4.27 9.55
CA LEU A 44 9.71 -2.89 9.30
C LEU A 44 8.95 -2.29 8.11
N LEU A 45 8.86 -3.01 6.99
CA LEU A 45 8.07 -2.59 5.83
C LEU A 45 6.60 -2.41 6.17
N ALA A 46 6.01 -3.33 6.93
CA ALA A 46 4.62 -3.21 7.37
C ALA A 46 4.40 -1.98 8.26
N VAL A 47 5.32 -1.69 9.20
CA VAL A 47 5.26 -0.49 10.06
C VAL A 47 5.42 0.78 9.23
N LEU A 48 6.35 0.82 8.29
CA LEU A 48 6.51 1.96 7.38
C LEU A 48 5.23 2.19 6.54
N GLY A 49 4.65 1.11 6.01
CA GLY A 49 3.38 1.16 5.29
C GLY A 49 2.24 1.69 6.15
N PHE A 50 2.15 1.22 7.40
CA PHE A 50 1.18 1.70 8.38
C PHE A 50 1.33 3.21 8.65
N ILE A 51 2.56 3.69 8.87
CA ILE A 51 2.86 5.12 9.07
C ILE A 51 2.40 5.92 7.84
N VAL A 52 2.71 5.46 6.63
CA VAL A 52 2.28 6.13 5.39
C VAL A 52 0.75 6.15 5.27
N GLY A 53 0.08 5.06 5.65
CA GLY A 53 -1.38 4.99 5.72
C GLY A 53 -1.97 6.03 6.66
N ILE A 54 -1.42 6.19 7.87
CA ILE A 54 -1.86 7.21 8.83
C ILE A 54 -1.66 8.63 8.25
N LEU A 55 -0.48 8.93 7.72
CA LEU A 55 -0.19 10.24 7.12
C LEU A 55 -1.18 10.55 5.98
N SER A 56 -1.51 9.54 5.18
CA SER A 56 -2.47 9.65 4.09
C SER A 56 -3.91 9.79 4.59
N PHE A 57 -4.29 9.12 5.69
CA PHE A 57 -5.61 9.18 6.31
C PHE A 57 -5.99 10.60 6.74
N PHE A 58 -5.07 11.31 7.40
CA PHE A 58 -5.31 12.66 7.89
C PHE A 58 -5.17 13.75 6.81
N ALA A 59 -5.08 13.37 5.53
CA ALA A 59 -4.79 14.30 4.42
C ALA A 59 -3.48 15.11 4.60
N LEU A 60 -2.59 14.62 5.46
CA LEU A 60 -1.26 15.18 5.67
C LEU A 60 -0.25 14.64 4.64
N GLY A 61 -0.66 13.62 3.86
CA GLY A 61 0.09 13.03 2.75
C GLY A 61 -0.44 13.40 1.36
N ASN A 62 0.21 12.84 0.33
CA ASN A 62 -0.04 13.16 -1.08
C ASN A 62 -1.19 12.37 -1.74
N ILE A 63 -1.76 11.38 -1.04
CA ILE A 63 -2.99 10.72 -1.50
C ILE A 63 -4.14 11.69 -1.15
N THR A 64 -4.33 12.68 -2.00
CA THR A 64 -5.48 13.59 -1.94
C THR A 64 -6.76 12.78 -2.06
N LYS A 65 -7.87 13.27 -1.48
CA LYS A 65 -9.17 12.57 -1.48
C LYS A 65 -9.58 12.09 -2.88
N GLU A 66 -9.26 12.88 -3.89
CA GLU A 66 -9.53 12.61 -5.31
C GLU A 66 -8.78 11.38 -5.86
N HIS A 67 -7.61 11.04 -5.30
CA HIS A 67 -6.78 9.93 -5.74
C HIS A 67 -6.90 8.69 -4.85
N VAL A 68 -7.67 8.75 -3.76
CA VAL A 68 -7.90 7.59 -2.88
C VAL A 68 -8.49 6.38 -3.65
N PRO A 69 -9.51 6.52 -4.52
CA PRO A 69 -10.04 5.38 -5.25
C PRO A 69 -9.00 4.72 -6.17
N THR A 70 -8.27 5.53 -6.95
CA THR A 70 -7.21 5.04 -7.84
C THR A 70 -6.09 4.36 -7.06
N PHE A 71 -5.69 4.93 -5.93
CA PHE A 71 -4.70 4.33 -5.04
C PHE A 71 -5.18 2.98 -4.51
N LEU A 72 -6.42 2.89 -4.02
CA LEU A 72 -6.96 1.65 -3.48
C LEU A 72 -7.05 0.55 -4.54
N ILE A 73 -7.40 0.89 -5.79
CA ILE A 73 -7.40 -0.06 -6.90
C ILE A 73 -5.97 -0.58 -7.18
N ALA A 74 -5.00 0.34 -7.30
CA ALA A 74 -3.61 -0.04 -7.54
C ALA A 74 -3.04 -0.89 -6.38
N ALA A 75 -3.35 -0.49 -5.14
CA ALA A 75 -2.94 -1.21 -3.95
C ALA A 75 -3.59 -2.61 -3.87
N LEU A 76 -4.88 -2.72 -4.18
CA LEU A 76 -5.59 -4.00 -4.23
C LEU A 76 -4.95 -4.94 -5.26
N MET A 77 -4.58 -4.43 -6.44
CA MET A 77 -3.89 -5.22 -7.47
C MET A 77 -2.52 -5.71 -6.97
N LEU A 78 -1.71 -4.82 -6.40
CA LEU A 78 -0.38 -5.17 -5.89
C LEU A 78 -0.45 -6.17 -4.73
N VAL A 79 -1.33 -5.93 -3.77
CA VAL A 79 -1.56 -6.83 -2.63
C VAL A 79 -2.14 -8.16 -3.11
N GLY A 80 -3.06 -8.14 -4.07
CA GLY A 80 -3.63 -9.33 -4.69
C GLY A 80 -2.57 -10.20 -5.37
N ILE A 81 -1.66 -9.58 -6.14
CA ILE A 81 -0.51 -10.27 -6.73
C ILE A 81 0.37 -10.88 -5.63
N GLY A 82 0.70 -10.10 -4.59
CA GLY A 82 1.48 -10.58 -3.44
C GLY A 82 0.80 -11.70 -2.64
N ALA A 83 -0.52 -11.69 -2.52
CA ALA A 83 -1.28 -12.73 -1.82
C ALA A 83 -1.42 -14.01 -2.66
N ALA A 84 -1.59 -13.87 -3.98
CA ALA A 84 -1.66 -14.98 -4.93
C ALA A 84 -0.35 -15.78 -5.04
N MET A 85 0.73 -15.30 -4.46
CA MET A 85 2.06 -15.94 -4.49
C MET A 85 2.11 -17.34 -3.87
N ASN A 86 1.15 -17.69 -3.00
CA ASN A 86 1.01 -19.07 -2.49
C ASN A 86 0.65 -20.10 -3.58
N THR A 87 0.38 -19.67 -4.82
CA THR A 87 -0.05 -20.53 -5.93
C THR A 87 1.07 -20.91 -6.91
N ASN A 88 2.35 -20.66 -6.58
CA ASN A 88 3.49 -20.94 -7.47
C ASN A 88 3.42 -20.22 -8.84
N PHE A 89 2.71 -19.09 -8.92
CA PHE A 89 2.43 -18.38 -10.18
C PHE A 89 3.68 -18.06 -11.03
N PHE A 90 4.81 -17.74 -10.39
CA PHE A 90 6.09 -17.46 -11.07
C PHE A 90 7.09 -18.62 -11.04
N ALA A 91 6.73 -19.77 -10.47
CA ALA A 91 7.66 -20.89 -10.26
C ALA A 91 8.14 -21.53 -11.56
N GLN A 92 7.39 -21.37 -12.66
CA GLN A 92 7.73 -21.90 -13.99
C GLN A 92 8.61 -20.94 -14.82
N ILE A 93 8.94 -19.76 -14.29
CA ILE A 93 9.78 -18.78 -15.00
C ILE A 93 11.19 -18.85 -14.44
N ASP A 94 12.05 -19.58 -15.15
CA ASP A 94 13.45 -19.73 -14.77
C ASP A 94 14.17 -18.38 -14.68
N TYR A 95 15.14 -18.31 -13.77
CA TYR A 95 16.02 -17.16 -13.47
C TYR A 95 15.33 -15.90 -12.92
N VAL A 96 14.18 -15.48 -13.46
CA VAL A 96 13.51 -14.22 -13.10
C VAL A 96 12.27 -14.41 -12.21
N GLY A 97 11.66 -15.60 -12.21
CA GLY A 97 10.48 -15.91 -11.40
C GLY A 97 10.66 -15.61 -9.91
N PRO A 98 11.77 -16.02 -9.27
CA PRO A 98 12.03 -15.69 -7.87
C PRO A 98 12.11 -14.18 -7.59
N TYR A 99 12.64 -13.38 -8.52
CA TYR A 99 12.73 -11.93 -8.35
C TYR A 99 11.35 -11.28 -8.36
N PHE A 100 10.52 -11.62 -9.36
CA PHE A 100 9.14 -11.15 -9.40
C PHE A 100 8.36 -11.57 -8.17
N TYR A 101 8.61 -12.79 -7.68
CA TYR A 101 8.00 -13.29 -6.46
C TYR A 101 8.31 -12.40 -5.25
N TYR A 102 9.59 -12.24 -4.92
CA TYR A 102 9.97 -11.52 -3.71
C TYR A 102 9.71 -10.02 -3.81
N ILE A 103 9.84 -9.41 -4.98
CA ILE A 103 9.47 -8.00 -5.20
C ILE A 103 7.98 -7.79 -4.93
N ALA A 104 7.11 -8.58 -5.54
CA ALA A 104 5.67 -8.43 -5.35
C ALA A 104 5.25 -8.68 -3.90
N ALA A 105 5.82 -9.71 -3.25
CA ALA A 105 5.57 -10.01 -1.85
C ALA A 105 5.96 -8.83 -0.93
N MET A 106 7.16 -8.27 -1.10
CA MET A 106 7.63 -7.16 -0.25
C MET A 106 6.86 -5.87 -0.49
N ILE A 107 6.48 -5.58 -1.74
CA ILE A 107 5.59 -4.45 -2.05
C ILE A 107 4.23 -4.65 -1.38
N ALA A 108 3.65 -5.86 -1.45
CA ALA A 108 2.38 -6.14 -0.82
C ALA A 108 2.43 -5.96 0.70
N VAL A 109 3.50 -6.41 1.36
CA VAL A 109 3.72 -6.21 2.81
C VAL A 109 3.74 -4.72 3.18
N PHE A 110 4.38 -3.88 2.36
CA PHE A 110 4.41 -2.43 2.57
C PHE A 110 3.06 -1.76 2.26
N VAL A 111 2.43 -2.09 1.14
CA VAL A 111 1.23 -1.39 0.64
C VAL A 111 -0.03 -1.79 1.39
N ALA A 112 -0.17 -3.05 1.80
CA ALA A 112 -1.37 -3.58 2.47
C ALA A 112 -1.84 -2.76 3.68
N PRO A 113 -0.99 -2.44 4.68
CA PRO A 113 -1.42 -1.64 5.83
C PRO A 113 -1.82 -0.21 5.43
N ALA A 114 -1.14 0.42 4.47
CA ALA A 114 -1.52 1.73 3.98
C ALA A 114 -2.91 1.71 3.31
N ALA A 115 -3.14 0.69 2.48
CA ALA A 115 -4.40 0.47 1.78
C ALA A 115 -5.55 0.18 2.76
N GLY A 116 -5.32 -0.63 3.79
CA GLY A 116 -6.32 -0.93 4.82
C GLY A 116 -6.80 0.33 5.53
N ILE A 117 -5.88 1.21 5.95
CA ILE A 117 -6.24 2.48 6.60
C ILE A 117 -7.05 3.38 5.66
N LEU A 118 -6.64 3.49 4.40
CA LEU A 118 -7.34 4.32 3.42
C LEU A 118 -8.71 3.75 3.02
N ALA A 119 -8.86 2.43 3.02
CA ALA A 119 -10.15 1.78 2.81
C ALA A 119 -11.13 2.12 3.94
N ILE A 120 -10.67 2.10 5.20
CA ILE A 120 -11.47 2.54 6.35
C ILE A 120 -11.92 4.00 6.18
N ARG A 121 -11.01 4.88 5.73
CA ARG A 121 -11.34 6.28 5.44
C ARG A 121 -12.43 6.41 4.37
N ALA A 122 -12.29 5.67 3.27
CA ALA A 122 -13.24 5.71 2.18
C ALA A 122 -14.65 5.26 2.61
N ILE A 123 -14.74 4.21 3.43
CA ILE A 123 -16.01 3.73 4.01
C ILE A 123 -16.63 4.80 4.91
N TRP A 124 -15.82 5.44 5.76
CA TRP A 124 -16.28 6.51 6.65
C TRP A 124 -16.80 7.74 5.89
N ASP A 125 -16.09 8.16 4.83
CA ASP A 125 -16.48 9.28 3.99
C ASP A 125 -17.78 8.96 3.20
N ALA A 126 -17.97 7.71 2.75
CA ALA A 126 -19.19 7.26 2.09
C ALA A 126 -20.41 7.32 3.03
N GLY A 127 -20.28 6.79 4.26
CA GLY A 127 -21.37 6.78 5.24
C GLY A 127 -21.87 8.17 5.64
N LYS A 128 -20.96 9.15 5.78
CA LYS A 128 -21.34 10.54 6.11
C LYS A 128 -22.13 11.24 5.01
N THR A 129 -21.93 10.85 3.75
CA THR A 129 -22.57 11.53 2.61
C THR A 129 -24.05 11.15 2.51
N GLU A 130 -24.40 9.90 2.81
CA GLU A 130 -25.80 9.42 2.79
C GLU A 130 -26.68 10.08 3.87
N ASP A 131 -26.12 10.38 5.04
CA ASP A 131 -26.87 10.99 6.14
C ASP A 131 -27.22 12.46 5.87
N ILE A 132 -26.45 13.18 5.04
CA ILE A 132 -26.75 14.58 4.69
C ILE A 132 -27.86 14.66 3.64
N GLU A 133 -27.90 13.75 2.65
CA GLU A 133 -28.96 13.72 1.63
C GLU A 133 -30.34 13.37 2.21
N LYS A 134 -30.40 12.57 3.29
CA LYS A 134 -31.68 12.23 3.95
C LYS A 134 -32.29 13.40 4.72
N VAL A 135 -31.49 14.39 5.13
CA VAL A 135 -31.92 15.50 5.99
C VAL A 135 -32.13 16.80 5.19
N MET A 136 -31.56 16.91 3.98
CA MET A 136 -31.77 18.06 3.12
C MET A 136 -33.08 17.93 2.31
N PRO A 137 -34.09 18.80 2.53
CA PRO A 137 -35.26 18.82 1.66
C PRO A 137 -34.81 19.15 0.24
N LYS A 138 -35.18 18.30 -0.73
CA LYS A 138 -34.94 18.56 -2.15
C LYS A 138 -35.65 19.86 -2.51
N ILE A 139 -34.88 20.95 -2.71
CA ILE A 139 -35.44 22.21 -3.20
C ILE A 139 -35.91 21.94 -4.64
N PRO A 140 -37.22 22.03 -4.93
CA PRO A 140 -37.69 21.88 -6.30
C PRO A 140 -37.09 23.02 -7.14
N LYS A 141 -36.58 22.65 -8.31
CA LYS A 141 -36.08 23.60 -9.32
C LYS A 141 -37.20 24.49 -9.85
#